data_AF-A0A845MHX3-F1
#
_entry.id   AF-A0A845MHX3-F1
#
_cell.length_a   1.000
_cell.length_b   1.000
_cell.length_c   1.000
_cell.angle_alpha   90.00
_cell.angle_beta   90.00
_cell.angle_gamma   90.00
#
_symmetry.space_group_name_H-M   'P 1'
#
loop_
_entity.id
_entity.type
_entity.pdbx_description
1 polymer ?
#
loop_
_entity_poly.entity_id
_entity_poly.type
_entity_poly.pdbx_seq_one_letter_code
_entity_poly.pdbx_strand_id
1 'polypeptide(L)'
;MDDHAFTTILKDVIRYNQLERYFISNTGSLETAASHYDLMPNVDAIRQDLADIGGLKLSHAQRRMLMILVALWQGQIADELFGEGLGSIPRIIQSMDRNNREMLGDLILAYPGWC
;
A
#
# COMPACT_ATOMS: atom_id res chain seq x y z
N MET A 1 -15.14 -11.36 10.62
CA MET A 1 -14.96 -10.91 9.22
C MET A 1 -13.87 -11.77 8.61
N ASP A 2 -13.87 -12.01 7.29
CA ASP A 2 -13.01 -13.02 6.66
C ASP A 2 -11.63 -12.44 6.31
N ASP A 3 -10.57 -12.87 7.02
CA ASP A 3 -9.17 -12.53 6.74
C ASP A 3 -8.79 -12.78 5.27
N HIS A 4 -9.43 -13.76 4.63
CA HIS A 4 -9.25 -14.05 3.22
C HIS A 4 -9.81 -12.95 2.31
N ALA A 5 -10.94 -12.36 2.67
CA ALA A 5 -11.53 -11.24 1.94
C ALA A 5 -10.62 -10.00 2.01
N PHE A 6 -10.10 -9.67 3.20
CA PHE A 6 -9.14 -8.57 3.34
C PHE A 6 -7.87 -8.80 2.51
N THR A 7 -7.31 -10.01 2.58
CA THR A 7 -6.12 -10.39 1.82
C THR A 7 -6.36 -10.27 0.30
N THR A 8 -7.55 -10.66 -0.16
CA THR A 8 -7.93 -10.55 -1.58
C THR A 8 -8.02 -9.09 -2.03
N ILE A 9 -8.74 -8.26 -1.27
CA ILE A 9 -8.87 -6.82 -1.55
C ILE A 9 -7.49 -6.16 -1.57
N LEU A 10 -6.64 -6.46 -0.59
CA LEU A 10 -5.28 -5.91 -0.52
C LEU A 10 -4.46 -6.26 -1.77
N LYS A 11 -4.49 -7.51 -2.22
CA LYS A 11 -3.80 -7.92 -3.44
C LYS A 11 -4.34 -7.18 -4.66
N ASP A 12 -5.65 -7.02 -4.76
CA ASP A 12 -6.28 -6.31 -5.87
C ASP A 12 -5.92 -4.82 -5.90
N VAL A 13 -5.84 -4.17 -4.74
CA VAL A 13 -5.35 -2.79 -4.61
C VAL A 13 -3.92 -2.66 -5.12
N ILE A 14 -3.04 -3.59 -4.71
CA ILE A 14 -1.63 -3.64 -5.12
C ILE A 14 -1.52 -3.80 -6.64
N ARG A 15 -2.26 -4.75 -7.23
CA ARG A 15 -2.25 -5.02 -8.67
C ARG A 15 -2.81 -3.86 -9.48
N TYR A 16 -3.95 -3.31 -9.07
CA TYR A 16 -4.58 -2.19 -9.75
C TYR A 16 -3.63 -0.99 -9.86
N ASN A 17 -2.87 -0.74 -8.79
CA ASN A 17 -1.89 0.34 -8.74
C ASN A 17 -0.50 -0.04 -9.27
N GLN A 18 -0.29 -1.27 -9.77
CA GLN A 18 1.00 -1.76 -10.28
C GLN A 18 2.14 -1.63 -9.24
N LEU A 19 1.84 -1.98 -7.98
CA LEU A 19 2.74 -1.82 -6.84
C LEU A 19 3.49 -3.10 -6.46
N GLU A 20 3.38 -4.18 -7.23
CA GLU A 20 3.89 -5.52 -6.87
C GLU A 20 5.38 -5.51 -6.55
N ARG A 21 6.17 -4.69 -7.24
CA ARG A 21 7.61 -4.51 -6.97
C ARG A 21 7.90 -4.03 -5.54
N TYR A 22 6.98 -3.27 -4.95
CA TYR A 22 7.13 -2.65 -3.64
C TYR A 22 6.49 -3.46 -2.51
N PHE A 23 6.03 -4.68 -2.79
CA PHE A 23 5.54 -5.61 -1.77
C PHE A 23 6.26 -6.95 -1.93
N ILE A 24 6.71 -7.50 -0.80
CA ILE A 24 7.28 -8.84 -0.73
C ILE A 24 6.32 -9.76 0.00
N SER A 25 6.33 -11.03 -0.39
CA SER A 25 5.65 -12.09 0.34
C SER A 25 6.68 -12.98 1.02
N ASN A 26 6.44 -13.37 2.28
CA ASN A 26 7.22 -14.39 2.97
C ASN A 26 7.20 -15.75 2.24
N THR A 27 6.18 -15.98 1.40
CA THR A 27 6.00 -17.22 0.64
C THR A 27 6.49 -17.11 -0.81
N GLY A 28 7.10 -15.98 -1.21
CA GLY A 28 7.60 -15.76 -2.56
C GLY A 28 6.92 -14.56 -3.23
N SER A 29 5.95 -14.82 -4.11
CA SER A 29 5.25 -13.75 -4.86
C SER A 29 3.99 -13.28 -4.14
N LEU A 30 3.50 -12.09 -4.51
CA LEU A 30 2.21 -11.55 -4.06
C LEU A 30 1.07 -12.57 -4.24
N GLU A 31 1.08 -13.29 -5.36
CA GLU A 31 0.07 -14.29 -5.71
C GLU A 31 -0.02 -15.43 -4.69
N THR A 32 1.14 -15.87 -4.20
CA THR A 32 1.26 -17.01 -3.29
C THR A 32 1.02 -16.68 -1.81
N ALA A 33 0.84 -15.41 -1.44
CA ALA A 33 0.52 -15.03 -0.06
C ALA A 33 -0.86 -15.59 0.34
N ALA A 34 -0.96 -16.41 1.39
CA ALA A 34 -2.25 -16.94 1.83
C ALA A 34 -2.96 -15.96 2.76
N SER A 35 -2.20 -15.10 3.42
CA SER A 35 -2.67 -14.09 4.36
C SER A 35 -2.01 -12.73 4.09
N HIS A 36 -2.71 -11.65 4.46
CA HIS A 36 -2.14 -10.31 4.48
C HIS A 36 -0.95 -10.16 5.44
N TYR A 37 -0.81 -11.05 6.44
CA TYR A 37 0.39 -11.13 7.29
C TYR A 37 1.63 -11.64 6.55
N ASP A 38 1.46 -12.34 5.43
CA ASP A 38 2.57 -12.78 4.59
C ASP A 38 3.12 -11.62 3.75
N LEU A 39 2.36 -10.55 3.60
CA LEU A 39 2.70 -9.40 2.77
C LEU A 39 3.30 -8.29 3.62
N MET A 40 4.36 -7.67 3.10
CA MET A 40 4.94 -6.48 3.69
C MET A 40 5.53 -5.55 2.62
N PRO A 41 5.56 -4.23 2.87
CA PRO A 41 6.26 -3.32 2.00
C PRO A 41 7.75 -3.66 1.86
N ASN A 42 8.25 -3.68 0.63
CA ASN A 42 9.68 -3.79 0.33
C ASN A 42 10.34 -2.42 0.43
N VAL A 43 10.65 -2.02 1.67
CA VAL A 43 11.20 -0.70 1.99
C VAL A 43 12.51 -0.42 1.23
N ASP A 44 13.35 -1.43 1.04
CA ASP A 44 14.63 -1.26 0.35
C ASP A 44 14.43 -0.96 -1.14
N ALA A 45 13.49 -1.64 -1.80
CA ALA A 45 13.14 -1.33 -3.19
C ALA A 45 12.54 0.09 -3.33
N ILE A 46 11.71 0.51 -2.38
CA ILE A 46 11.13 1.86 -2.38
C ILE A 46 12.24 2.91 -2.20
N ARG A 47 13.18 2.70 -1.27
CA ARG A 47 14.33 3.60 -1.04
C ARG A 47 15.22 3.70 -2.26
N GLN A 48 15.52 2.56 -2.88
CA GLN A 48 16.34 2.50 -4.07
C GLN A 48 15.72 3.31 -5.20
N ASP A 49 14.44 3.09 -5.49
CA ASP A 49 13.75 3.79 -6.58
C ASP A 49 13.57 5.29 -6.25
N LEU A 50 13.35 5.66 -4.98
CA LEU A 50 13.29 7.08 -4.56
C LEU A 50 14.64 7.81 -4.75
N ALA A 51 15.76 7.13 -4.54
CA ALA A 51 17.10 7.70 -4.70
C ALA A 51 17.56 7.75 -6.16
N ASP A 52 16.91 7.00 -7.04
CA ASP A 52 17.24 6.93 -8.46
C ASP A 52 16.84 8.22 -9.19
N ILE A 53 17.53 8.55 -10.29
CA ILE A 53 17.34 9.84 -11.00
C ILE A 53 15.89 10.02 -11.50
N GLY A 54 15.20 8.91 -11.77
CA GLY A 54 13.79 8.90 -12.18
C GLY A 54 12.77 8.88 -11.03
N GLY A 55 13.23 8.75 -9.78
CA GLY A 55 12.38 8.51 -8.62
C GLY A 55 11.50 7.26 -8.75
N LEU A 56 10.45 7.20 -7.93
CA LEU A 56 9.38 6.22 -8.12
C LEU A 56 8.72 6.44 -9.48
N LYS A 57 8.86 5.47 -10.38
CA LYS A 57 8.25 5.46 -11.72
C LYS A 57 6.74 5.16 -11.65
N LEU A 58 6.04 5.91 -10.81
CA LEU A 58 4.63 5.79 -10.49
C LEU A 58 3.92 7.09 -10.83
N SER A 59 2.68 7.00 -11.27
CA SER A 59 1.79 8.17 -11.34
C SER A 59 1.56 8.76 -9.95
N HIS A 60 1.08 10.01 -9.89
CA HIS A 60 0.74 10.66 -8.63
C HIS A 60 -0.26 9.84 -7.79
N ALA A 61 -1.26 9.22 -8.43
CA ALA A 61 -2.26 8.40 -7.74
C ALA A 61 -1.64 7.11 -7.17
N GLN A 62 -0.84 6.40 -7.96
CA GLN A 62 -0.15 5.19 -7.53
C GLN A 62 0.82 5.47 -6.37
N ARG A 63 1.55 6.60 -6.42
CA ARG A 63 2.45 7.01 -5.34
C ARG A 63 1.68 7.30 -4.04
N ARG A 64 0.51 7.95 -4.13
CA ARG A 64 -0.37 8.21 -2.98
C ARG A 64 -0.89 6.91 -2.39
N MET A 65 -1.34 5.97 -3.22
CA MET A 65 -1.76 4.65 -2.74
C MET A 65 -0.60 3.89 -2.08
N LEU A 66 0.58 3.85 -2.71
CA LEU A 66 1.77 3.21 -2.13
C LEU A 66 2.06 3.77 -0.73
N MET A 67 2.09 5.09 -0.58
CA MET A 67 2.34 5.72 0.71
C MET A 67 1.29 5.35 1.76
N ILE A 68 -0.01 5.33 1.42
CA ILE A 68 -1.06 4.87 2.35
C ILE A 68 -0.82 3.43 2.77
N LEU A 69 -0.58 2.54 1.81
CA LEU A 69 -0.34 1.14 2.11
C LEU A 69 0.90 0.96 2.99
N VAL A 70 2.01 1.65 2.72
CA VAL A 70 3.18 1.59 3.62
C VAL A 70 2.83 2.09 5.02
N ALA A 71 2.07 3.19 5.13
CA ALA A 71 1.68 3.77 6.40
C ALA A 71 0.79 2.83 7.25
N LEU A 72 -0.03 1.98 6.60
CA LEU A 72 -0.84 0.97 7.28
C LEU A 72 0.02 -0.10 7.99
N TRP A 73 1.19 -0.43 7.45
CA TRP A 73 2.12 -1.35 8.12
C TRP A 73 3.00 -0.62 9.13
N GLN A 74 3.66 0.47 8.69
CA GLN A 74 4.62 1.22 9.49
C GLN A 74 4.56 2.71 9.15
N GLY A 75 3.73 3.46 9.89
CA GLY A 75 3.56 4.91 9.72
C GLY A 75 4.88 5.67 9.75
N GLN A 76 5.78 5.37 10.70
CA GLN A 76 7.09 6.02 10.78
C GLN A 76 7.92 5.82 9.50
N ILE A 77 7.90 4.63 8.90
CA ILE A 77 8.63 4.37 7.65
C ILE A 77 8.02 5.17 6.50
N ALA A 78 6.68 5.25 6.42
CA ALA A 78 6.04 6.08 5.40
C ALA A 78 6.45 7.55 5.54
N ASP A 79 6.51 8.06 6.77
CA ASP A 79 6.94 9.42 7.07
C ASP A 79 8.40 9.65 6.63
N GLU A 80 9.30 8.71 6.94
CA GLU A 80 10.71 8.75 6.54
C GLU A 80 10.89 8.70 5.01
N LEU A 81 10.13 7.85 4.31
CA LEU A 81 10.27 7.64 2.87
C LEU A 81 9.66 8.79 2.05
N PHE A 82 8.51 9.30 2.47
CA PHE A 82 7.72 10.22 1.66
C PHE A 82 7.73 11.66 2.20
N GLY A 83 8.29 11.89 3.38
CA GLY A 83 8.29 13.20 4.04
C GLY A 83 6.88 13.69 4.40
N GLU A 84 5.91 12.80 4.38
CA GLU A 84 4.50 13.08 4.63
C GLU A 84 4.04 12.21 5.81
N GLY A 85 3.76 12.87 6.93
CA GLY A 85 3.31 12.27 8.18
C GLY A 85 1.99 11.49 8.06
N LEU A 86 1.69 10.59 9.00
CA LEU A 86 0.31 10.05 9.22
C LEU A 86 -0.77 11.15 9.22
N GLY A 87 -0.44 12.35 9.67
CA GLY A 87 -1.33 13.51 9.68
C GLY A 87 -1.76 14.01 8.28
N SER A 88 -1.09 13.62 7.20
CA SER A 88 -1.47 13.99 5.84
C SER A 88 -2.43 13.00 5.18
N ILE A 89 -2.72 11.84 5.79
CA ILE A 89 -3.62 10.81 5.24
C ILE A 89 -4.97 11.38 4.78
N PRO A 90 -5.70 12.20 5.55
CA PRO A 90 -6.97 12.77 5.08
C PRO A 90 -6.82 13.58 3.79
N ARG A 91 -5.75 14.38 3.67
CA ARG A 91 -5.44 15.17 2.48
C ARG A 91 -5.08 14.28 1.29
N ILE A 92 -4.30 13.23 1.54
CA ILE A 92 -3.92 12.22 0.55
C ILE A 92 -5.18 11.58 -0.03
N ILE A 93 -6.08 11.08 0.83
CA ILE A 93 -7.34 10.45 0.44
C ILE A 93 -8.20 11.41 -0.38
N GLN A 94 -8.33 12.67 0.03
CA GLN A 94 -9.08 13.68 -0.71
C GLN A 94 -8.52 13.96 -2.11
N SER A 95 -7.21 13.78 -2.30
CA SER A 95 -6.54 13.99 -3.60
C SER A 95 -6.61 12.79 -4.55
N MET A 96 -7.10 11.63 -4.08
CA MET A 96 -7.20 10.42 -4.90
C MET A 96 -8.42 10.48 -5.83
N ASP A 97 -8.28 9.82 -6.98
CA ASP A 97 -9.41 9.58 -7.88
C ASP A 97 -10.49 8.71 -7.20
N ARG A 98 -11.65 8.61 -7.85
CA ARG A 98 -12.79 7.89 -7.29
C ARG A 98 -12.48 6.42 -7.04
N ASN A 99 -11.83 5.74 -7.98
CA ASN A 99 -11.59 4.30 -7.90
C ASN A 99 -10.65 3.98 -6.74
N ASN A 100 -9.57 4.75 -6.61
CA ASN A 100 -8.61 4.59 -5.52
C ASN A 100 -9.22 4.88 -4.14
N ARG A 101 -10.17 5.82 -4.05
CA ARG A 101 -10.93 6.06 -2.80
C ARG A 101 -11.88 4.92 -2.46
N GLU A 102 -12.59 4.39 -3.45
CA GLU A 102 -13.48 3.24 -3.28
C GLU A 102 -12.69 2.00 -2.81
N MET A 103 -11.59 1.68 -3.50
CA MET A 103 -10.70 0.57 -3.13
C MET A 103 -10.11 0.70 -1.71
N LEU A 104 -9.67 1.91 -1.33
CA LEU A 104 -9.20 2.16 0.03
C LEU A 104 -10.33 2.02 1.06
N GLY A 105 -11.54 2.47 0.72
CA GLY A 105 -12.73 2.29 1.55
C GLY A 105 -13.03 0.82 1.81
N ASP A 106 -13.02 0.01 0.74
CA ASP A 106 -13.23 -1.44 0.82
C ASP A 106 -12.16 -2.11 1.70
N LEU A 107 -10.89 -1.70 1.55
CA LEU A 107 -9.79 -2.20 2.37
C LEU A 107 -9.98 -1.87 3.87
N ILE A 108 -10.36 -0.62 4.19
CA ILE A 108 -10.59 -0.19 5.58
C ILE A 108 -11.78 -0.94 6.19
N LEU A 109 -12.88 -1.08 5.44
CA LEU A 109 -14.08 -1.77 5.89
C LEU A 109 -13.84 -3.27 6.10
N ALA A 110 -12.99 -3.88 5.29
CA ALA A 110 -12.65 -5.29 5.39
C ALA A 110 -11.58 -5.60 6.46
N TYR A 111 -11.01 -4.60 7.13
CA TYR A 111 -9.89 -4.81 8.05
C TYR A 111 -10.29 -5.73 9.23
N PRO A 112 -9.58 -6.85 9.48
CA PRO A 112 -9.99 -7.85 10.46
C PRO A 112 -10.07 -7.34 11.90
N GLY A 113 -9.24 -6.35 12.26
CA GLY A 113 -9.12 -5.87 13.64
C GLY A 113 -10.27 -5.01 14.16
N TRP A 114 -11.28 -4.70 13.34
CA TRP A 114 -12.47 -3.97 13.79
C TRP A 114 -13.48 -4.85 14.54
N CYS A 115 -13.40 -6.17 14.36
CA CYS A 115 -14.42 -7.14 14.77
C CYS A 115 -13.99 -7.97 15.99
#